data_AF-W9JM69-F1
#
_entry.id   AF-W9JM69-F1
#
_cell.length_a   1.000
_cell.length_b   1.000
_cell.length_c   1.000
_cell.angle_alpha   90.00
_cell.angle_beta   90.00
_cell.angle_gamma   90.00
#
_symmetry.space_group_name_H-M   'P 1'
#
loop_
_entity.id
_entity.type
_entity.pdbx_description
1 polymer ?
#
loop_
_entity_poly.entity_id
_entity_poly.type
_entity_poly.pdbx_seq_one_letter_code
_entity_poly.pdbx_strand_id
1 'polypeptide(L)'
;MKADFQSHTSTAELLLSIICIQPVLLNKTFIWPEHRVPFLDPQDIAEVAGRLFLSDNAKHIGAFHTMNNGRNWLTYEEVAGILSDELGEKIVFDASYEGFTEFWGPRMGKKAEGLWDFFKFEQAKEEQWALNNFVEPTLGRKPTTVRGWIVEHKDALLHATHPVSRGE
;
A
#
# COMPACT_ATOMS: atom_id res chain seq x y z
N MET A 1 -8.68 -20.56 23.70
CA MET A 1 -9.46 -20.22 22.50
C MET A 1 -8.56 -19.33 21.64
N LYS A 2 -8.03 -19.85 20.53
CA LYS A 2 -7.13 -19.09 19.65
C LYS A 2 -7.98 -18.12 18.83
N ALA A 3 -7.59 -16.85 18.77
CA ALA A 3 -8.21 -15.91 17.85
C ALA A 3 -7.76 -16.26 16.43
N ASP A 4 -8.71 -16.62 15.58
CA ASP A 4 -8.47 -16.72 14.14
C ASP A 4 -8.46 -15.30 13.57
N PHE A 5 -7.27 -14.85 13.20
CA PHE A 5 -7.08 -13.56 12.54
C PHE A 5 -7.18 -13.80 11.03
N GLN A 6 -8.39 -13.64 10.48
CA GLN A 6 -8.55 -13.43 9.03
C GLN A 6 -8.37 -11.95 8.75
N SER A 7 -7.11 -11.52 8.58
CA SER A 7 -6.87 -10.29 7.85
C SER A 7 -7.20 -10.57 6.38
N HIS A 8 -8.39 -10.16 5.94
CA HIS A 8 -8.53 -9.74 4.56
C HIS A 8 -7.83 -8.39 4.42
N THR A 9 -6.51 -8.36 4.65
CA THR A 9 -5.65 -7.43 3.93
C THR A 9 -5.81 -7.89 2.49
N SER A 10 -6.52 -7.13 1.66
CA SER A 10 -6.43 -7.41 0.24
C SER A 10 -4.94 -7.35 -0.07
N THR A 11 -4.41 -8.41 -0.64
CA THR A 11 -2.97 -8.66 -0.78
C THR A 11 -2.28 -7.51 -1.53
N ALA A 12 -3.04 -6.63 -2.19
CA ALA A 12 -2.64 -5.42 -2.87
C ALA A 12 -1.95 -4.36 -1.98
N GLU A 13 -2.26 -4.26 -0.68
CA GLU A 13 -1.75 -3.15 0.16
C GLU A 13 -0.31 -3.38 0.68
N LEU A 14 0.05 -4.62 0.99
CA LEU A 14 1.44 -5.01 1.27
C LEU A 14 2.32 -4.97 0.01
N LEU A 15 1.69 -5.15 -1.16
CA LEU A 15 2.32 -5.20 -2.48
C LEU A 15 2.96 -3.86 -2.89
N LEU A 16 2.42 -2.72 -2.44
CA LEU A 16 2.97 -1.41 -2.79
C LEU A 16 4.34 -1.15 -2.15
N SER A 17 4.52 -1.55 -0.89
CA SER A 17 5.68 -1.13 -0.07
C SER A 17 7.00 -1.84 -0.43
N ILE A 18 6.95 -3.04 -1.03
CA ILE A 18 8.16 -3.82 -1.32
C ILE A 18 8.30 -4.13 -2.81
N ILE A 19 7.21 -4.42 -3.53
CA ILE A 19 7.31 -4.94 -4.90
C ILE A 19 7.36 -3.81 -5.94
N CYS A 20 6.74 -2.65 -5.68
CA CYS A 20 6.66 -1.58 -6.67
C CYS A 20 7.76 -0.52 -6.53
N ILE A 21 8.27 -0.24 -5.32
CA ILE A 21 9.17 0.91 -5.10
C ILE A 21 10.48 0.76 -5.90
N GLN A 22 11.13 -0.41 -5.90
CA GLN A 22 12.38 -0.55 -6.65
C GLN A 22 12.22 -0.35 -8.17
N PRO A 23 11.25 -1.00 -8.84
CA PRO A 23 10.87 -0.65 -10.21
C PRO A 23 10.67 0.85 -10.45
N VAL A 24 9.99 1.52 -9.52
CA VAL A 24 9.72 2.96 -9.61
C VAL A 24 11.03 3.75 -9.55
N LEU A 25 11.91 3.43 -8.61
CA LEU A 25 13.20 4.10 -8.45
C LEU A 25 14.13 3.87 -9.65
N LEU A 26 14.18 2.65 -10.17
CA LEU A 26 15.03 2.32 -11.32
C LEU A 26 14.59 3.02 -12.60
N ASN A 27 13.28 3.07 -12.86
CA ASN A 27 12.75 3.66 -14.09
C ASN A 27 12.39 5.14 -13.93
N LYS A 28 12.41 5.65 -12.69
CA LYS A 28 11.88 6.98 -12.32
C LYS A 28 10.43 7.17 -12.76
N THR A 29 9.67 6.07 -12.80
CA THR A 29 8.29 6.03 -13.25
C THR A 29 7.49 5.09 -12.36
N PHE A 30 6.43 5.59 -11.74
CA PHE A 30 5.44 4.82 -11.03
C PHE A 30 4.38 4.34 -12.04
N ILE A 31 4.50 3.09 -12.47
CA ILE A 31 3.63 2.48 -13.49
C ILE A 31 2.55 1.65 -12.80
N TRP A 32 1.34 2.18 -12.73
CA TRP A 32 0.20 1.49 -12.11
C TRP A 32 -1.13 2.11 -12.56
N PRO A 33 -2.24 1.34 -12.68
CA PRO A 33 -3.54 1.91 -13.01
C PRO A 33 -3.95 2.87 -11.90
N GLU A 34 -4.46 4.05 -12.26
CA GLU A 34 -4.91 5.02 -11.27
C GLU A 34 -6.00 4.45 -10.37
N HIS A 35 -5.81 4.60 -9.06
CA HIS A 35 -6.68 4.10 -8.01
C HIS A 35 -6.36 4.82 -6.69
N ARG A 36 -7.33 4.88 -5.77
CA ARG A 36 -7.10 5.43 -4.43
C ARG A 36 -6.78 4.31 -3.45
N VAL A 37 -5.77 4.49 -2.62
CA VAL A 37 -5.34 3.46 -1.67
C VAL A 37 -5.31 4.03 -0.26
N PRO A 38 -5.97 3.38 0.72
CA PRO A 38 -5.70 3.66 2.11
C PRO A 38 -4.33 3.06 2.46
N PHE A 39 -3.40 3.89 2.94
CA PHE A 39 -2.13 3.38 3.42
C PHE A 39 -2.13 3.20 4.93
N LEU A 40 -1.66 2.05 5.40
CA LEU A 40 -1.26 1.82 6.79
C LEU A 40 0.16 1.27 6.86
N ASP A 41 0.94 1.78 7.81
CA ASP A 41 2.26 1.26 8.10
C ASP A 41 2.15 -0.16 8.70
N PRO A 42 2.87 -1.16 8.17
CA PRO A 42 2.94 -2.49 8.76
C PRO A 42 3.29 -2.51 10.25
N GLN A 43 4.11 -1.57 10.73
CA GLN A 43 4.45 -1.45 12.16
C GLN A 43 3.23 -1.03 13.00
N ASP A 44 2.41 -0.10 12.49
CA ASP A 44 1.16 0.29 13.14
C ASP A 44 0.16 -0.87 13.18
N ILE A 45 0.08 -1.67 12.11
CA ILE A 45 -0.76 -2.88 12.06
C ILE A 45 -0.31 -3.87 13.15
N ALA A 46 0.99 -4.13 13.25
CA ALA A 46 1.55 -5.04 14.25
C ALA A 46 1.31 -4.53 15.68
N GLU A 47 1.47 -3.22 15.93
CA GLU A 47 1.20 -2.63 17.22
C GLU A 47 -0.29 -2.70 17.59
N VAL A 48 -1.20 -2.39 16.66
CA VAL A 48 -2.65 -2.57 16.86
C VAL A 48 -2.97 -4.00 17.21
N ALA A 49 -2.47 -4.97 16.43
CA ALA A 49 -2.68 -6.38 16.70
C ALA A 49 -2.18 -6.76 18.10
N GLY A 50 -0.97 -6.36 18.47
CA GLY A 50 -0.40 -6.59 19.80
C GLY A 50 -1.26 -6.02 20.93
N ARG A 51 -1.74 -4.77 20.77
CA ARG A 51 -2.65 -4.14 21.75
C ARG A 51 -3.98 -4.85 21.87
N LEU A 52 -4.55 -5.33 20.76
CA LEU A 52 -5.79 -6.10 20.78
C LEU A 52 -5.60 -7.46 21.47
N PHE A 53 -4.48 -8.15 21.23
CA PHE A 53 -4.16 -9.41 21.90
C PHE A 53 -3.96 -9.27 23.41
N LEU A 54 -3.46 -8.13 23.87
CA LEU A 54 -3.21 -7.84 25.29
C LEU A 54 -4.37 -7.08 25.96
N SER A 55 -5.45 -6.79 25.24
CA SER A 55 -6.57 -6.01 25.77
C SER A 55 -7.48 -6.87 26.64
N ASP A 56 -7.74 -6.42 27.86
CA ASP A 56 -8.79 -7.00 28.72
C ASP A 56 -10.21 -6.61 28.28
N ASN A 57 -10.34 -5.80 27.22
CA ASN A 57 -11.63 -5.36 26.73
C ASN A 57 -12.31 -6.44 25.87
N ALA A 58 -13.25 -7.15 26.48
CA ALA A 58 -14.00 -8.25 25.86
C ALA A 58 -14.71 -7.88 24.54
N LYS A 59 -14.94 -6.59 24.26
CA LYS A 59 -15.56 -6.14 23.00
C LYS A 59 -14.77 -6.54 21.74
N HIS A 60 -13.49 -6.86 21.87
CA HIS A 60 -12.62 -7.26 20.77
C HIS A 60 -12.68 -8.77 20.48
N ILE A 61 -13.25 -9.57 21.38
CA ILE A 61 -13.31 -11.03 21.22
C ILE A 61 -14.36 -11.37 20.16
N GLY A 62 -13.92 -12.03 19.09
CA GLY A 62 -14.79 -12.39 17.96
C GLY A 62 -15.24 -11.19 17.11
N ALA A 63 -14.68 -10.00 17.35
CA ALA A 63 -14.99 -8.82 16.57
C ALA A 63 -14.18 -8.77 15.27
N PHE A 64 -14.82 -8.29 14.21
CA PHE A 64 -14.14 -7.93 12.97
C PHE A 64 -13.79 -6.45 12.98
N HIS A 65 -12.50 -6.13 12.78
CA HIS A 65 -12.01 -4.76 12.76
C HIS A 65 -11.36 -4.46 11.41
N THR A 66 -11.96 -3.55 10.64
CA THR A 66 -11.31 -2.98 9.45
C THR A 66 -10.30 -1.93 9.90
N MET A 67 -9.01 -2.17 9.63
CA MET A 67 -7.97 -1.20 10.00
C MET A 67 -7.87 -0.11 8.94
N ASN A 68 -8.05 1.14 9.35
CA ASN A 68 -7.82 2.31 8.53
C ASN A 68 -7.32 3.47 9.43
N ASN A 69 -6.58 4.42 8.86
CA ASN A 69 -6.18 5.64 9.56
C ASN A 69 -7.03 6.87 9.19
N GLY A 70 -8.00 6.71 8.29
CA GLY A 70 -8.97 7.72 7.87
C GLY A 70 -8.37 8.97 7.21
N ARG A 71 -7.06 8.99 6.95
CA ARG A 71 -6.30 10.18 6.55
C ARG A 71 -5.47 9.99 5.29
N ASN A 72 -5.07 8.77 4.96
CA ASN A 72 -4.27 8.48 3.76
C ASN A 72 -5.13 7.98 2.60
N TRP A 73 -6.12 8.76 2.17
CA TRP A 73 -6.95 8.43 1.01
C TRP A 73 -6.37 9.04 -0.27
N LEU A 74 -5.20 8.54 -0.66
CA LEU A 74 -4.35 9.12 -1.71
C LEU A 74 -4.52 8.39 -3.04
N THR A 75 -4.43 9.14 -4.14
CA THR A 75 -4.24 8.56 -5.48
C THR A 75 -2.80 8.07 -5.65
N TYR A 76 -2.56 7.18 -6.63
CA TYR A 76 -1.19 6.77 -6.92
C TYR A 76 -0.34 7.91 -7.48
N GLU A 77 -0.95 8.87 -8.19
CA GLU A 77 -0.28 10.11 -8.60
C GLU A 77 0.21 10.92 -7.39
N GLU A 78 -0.62 11.09 -6.36
CA GLU A 78 -0.22 11.78 -5.12
C GLU A 78 0.93 11.06 -4.41
N VAL A 79 0.91 9.72 -4.38
CA VAL A 79 2.01 8.91 -3.83
C VAL A 79 3.30 9.11 -4.64
N ALA A 80 3.23 9.13 -5.97
CA ALA A 80 4.38 9.42 -6.84
C ALA A 80 4.94 10.84 -6.60
N GLY A 81 4.07 11.81 -6.34
CA GLY A 81 4.45 13.15 -5.90
C GLY A 81 5.21 13.16 -4.58
N ILE A 82 4.69 12.46 -3.55
CA ILE A 82 5.37 12.34 -2.24
C ILE A 82 6.74 11.68 -2.41
N LEU A 83 6.83 10.59 -3.18
CA LEU A 83 8.12 9.95 -3.45
C LEU A 83 9.09 10.91 -4.16
N SER A 84 8.59 11.71 -5.10
CA SER A 84 9.43 12.70 -5.79
C SER A 84 9.99 13.75 -4.83
N ASP A 85 9.14 14.30 -3.97
CA ASP A 85 9.52 15.30 -2.96
C ASP A 85 10.57 14.72 -2.00
N GLU A 86 10.29 13.56 -1.41
CA GLU A 86 11.09 13.01 -0.33
C GLU A 86 12.42 12.43 -0.83
N LEU A 87 12.45 11.91 -2.05
CA LEU A 87 13.68 11.33 -2.63
C LEU A 87 14.52 12.36 -3.38
N GLY A 88 13.95 13.55 -3.69
CA GLY A 88 14.66 14.60 -4.42
C GLY A 88 14.87 14.29 -5.91
N GLU A 89 14.16 13.31 -6.45
CA GLU A 89 14.18 12.93 -7.85
C GLU A 89 12.79 12.98 -8.45
N LYS A 90 12.66 13.45 -9.69
CA LYS A 90 11.35 13.45 -10.36
C LYS A 90 10.94 12.01 -10.69
N ILE A 91 9.81 11.57 -10.12
CA ILE A 91 9.14 10.32 -10.45
C ILE A 91 7.89 10.64 -11.24
N VAL A 92 7.79 10.09 -12.46
CA VAL A 92 6.63 10.27 -13.32
C VAL A 92 5.57 9.22 -12.96
N PHE A 93 4.30 9.60 -12.91
CA PHE A 93 3.21 8.63 -12.80
C PHE A 93 2.71 8.24 -14.20
N ASP A 94 2.60 6.93 -14.46
CA ASP A 94 2.08 6.36 -15.71
C ASP A 94 0.94 5.39 -15.40
N ALA A 95 -0.28 5.81 -15.76
CA ALA A 95 -1.50 5.03 -15.61
C ALA A 95 -2.02 4.45 -16.94
N SER A 96 -1.17 4.35 -17.96
CA SER A 96 -1.52 3.79 -19.27
C SER A 96 -1.59 2.26 -19.23
N TYR A 97 -2.47 1.69 -20.06
CA TYR A 97 -2.56 0.24 -20.22
C TYR A 97 -1.29 -0.31 -20.86
N GLU A 98 -0.78 0.43 -21.84
CA GLU A 98 0.42 0.11 -22.59
C GLU A 98 1.64 0.05 -21.67
N GLY A 99 1.89 1.10 -20.87
CA GLY A 99 2.99 1.11 -19.91
C GLY A 99 2.86 0.01 -18.85
N PHE A 100 1.64 -0.22 -18.35
CA PHE A 100 1.37 -1.27 -17.38
C PHE A 100 1.63 -2.67 -17.95
N THR A 101 1.13 -2.98 -19.15
CA THR A 101 1.30 -4.30 -19.77
C THR A 101 2.73 -4.55 -20.24
N GLU A 102 3.41 -3.54 -20.77
CA GLU A 102 4.84 -3.63 -21.13
C GLU A 102 5.69 -3.93 -19.89
N PHE A 103 5.42 -3.23 -18.78
CA PHE A 103 6.20 -3.40 -17.56
C PHE A 103 5.82 -4.66 -16.77
N TRP A 104 4.54 -4.87 -16.47
CA TRP A 104 4.07 -5.94 -15.59
C TRP A 104 3.72 -7.23 -16.33
N GLY A 105 3.40 -7.17 -17.62
CA GLY A 105 3.08 -8.35 -18.44
C GLY A 105 4.16 -9.43 -18.41
N PRO A 106 5.44 -9.11 -18.68
CA PRO A 106 6.53 -10.09 -18.57
C PRO A 106 6.74 -10.64 -17.15
N ARG A 107 6.37 -9.87 -16.12
CA ARG A 107 6.60 -10.22 -14.70
C ARG A 107 5.47 -11.04 -14.08
N MET A 108 4.24 -10.82 -14.53
CA MET A 108 3.03 -11.40 -13.95
C MET A 108 2.27 -12.32 -14.92
N GLY A 109 2.61 -12.30 -16.21
CA GLY A 109 1.89 -13.00 -17.26
C GLY A 109 0.43 -12.55 -17.35
N LYS A 110 -0.48 -13.50 -17.61
CA LYS A 110 -1.94 -13.25 -17.71
C LYS A 110 -2.56 -12.61 -16.46
N LYS A 111 -1.87 -12.65 -15.31
CA LYS A 111 -2.35 -11.98 -14.09
C LYS A 111 -2.29 -10.45 -14.21
N ALA A 112 -1.42 -9.90 -15.06
CA ALA A 112 -1.34 -8.46 -15.29
C ALA A 112 -2.67 -7.92 -15.86
N GLU A 113 -3.19 -8.56 -16.91
CA GLU A 113 -4.47 -8.18 -17.53
C GLU A 113 -5.62 -8.23 -16.51
N GLY A 114 -5.73 -9.33 -15.75
CA GLY A 114 -6.76 -9.45 -14.73
C GLY A 114 -6.63 -8.41 -13.61
N LEU A 115 -5.41 -8.03 -13.23
CA LEU A 115 -5.16 -7.01 -12.22
C LEU A 115 -5.50 -5.61 -12.74
N TRP A 116 -5.21 -5.32 -14.01
CA TRP A 116 -5.62 -4.09 -14.68
C TRP A 116 -7.14 -3.94 -14.68
N ASP A 117 -7.84 -4.97 -15.16
CA ASP A 117 -9.31 -4.97 -15.23
C ASP A 117 -9.95 -4.81 -13.86
N PHE A 118 -9.37 -5.45 -12.84
CA PHE A 118 -9.80 -5.32 -11.46
C PHE A 118 -9.69 -3.87 -10.96
N PHE A 119 -8.53 -3.22 -11.09
CA PHE A 119 -8.37 -1.83 -10.64
C PHE A 119 -9.20 -0.84 -11.44
N LYS A 120 -9.41 -1.08 -12.74
CA LYS A 120 -10.34 -0.25 -13.55
C LYS A 120 -11.78 -0.42 -13.14
N PHE A 121 -12.18 -1.63 -12.77
CA PHE A 121 -13.48 -1.87 -12.18
C PHE A 121 -13.64 -1.12 -10.84
N GLU A 122 -12.70 -1.28 -9.90
CA GLU A 122 -12.75 -0.57 -8.60
C GLU A 122 -12.77 0.96 -8.78
N GLN A 123 -11.92 1.48 -9.66
CA GLN A 123 -11.88 2.91 -10.01
C GLN A 123 -13.22 3.40 -10.54
N ALA A 124 -13.84 2.68 -11.48
CA ALA A 124 -15.10 3.07 -12.11
C ALA A 124 -16.33 2.95 -11.18
N LYS A 125 -16.21 2.14 -10.13
CA LYS A 125 -17.29 1.92 -9.16
C LYS A 125 -17.12 2.72 -7.88
N GLU A 126 -16.02 3.48 -7.77
CA GLU A 126 -15.60 4.15 -6.52
C GLU A 126 -15.93 3.26 -5.33
N GLU A 127 -15.39 2.03 -5.30
CA GLU A 127 -15.65 1.12 -4.18
C GLU A 127 -15.36 1.90 -2.90
N GLN A 128 -16.44 2.20 -2.16
CA GLN A 128 -16.36 3.11 -1.03
C GLN A 128 -15.68 2.33 0.09
N TRP A 129 -14.36 2.43 0.15
CA TRP A 129 -13.63 2.07 1.34
C TRP A 129 -14.22 2.90 2.47
N ALA A 130 -14.87 2.23 3.40
CA ALA A 130 -15.44 2.87 4.58
C ALA A 130 -14.28 3.35 5.45
N LEU A 131 -13.81 4.56 5.17
CA LEU A 131 -12.79 5.22 5.95
C LEU A 131 -13.24 5.22 7.40
N ASN A 132 -12.38 4.71 8.26
CA ASN A 132 -12.59 4.70 9.69
C ASN A 132 -11.32 5.17 10.38
N ASN A 133 -11.44 5.44 11.67
CA ASN A 133 -10.32 5.91 12.47
C ASN A 133 -9.83 4.83 13.45
N PHE A 134 -10.16 3.55 13.30
CA PHE A 134 -9.94 2.51 14.31
C PHE A 134 -8.51 2.44 14.85
N VAL A 135 -7.52 2.69 13.98
CA VAL A 135 -6.10 2.60 14.32
C VAL A 135 -5.69 3.70 15.31
N GLU A 136 -6.13 4.95 15.14
CA GLU A 136 -5.68 6.09 15.98
C GLU A 136 -6.08 5.95 17.47
N PRO A 137 -7.34 5.67 17.84
CA PRO A 137 -7.73 5.39 19.23
C PRO A 137 -7.06 4.14 19.79
N THR A 138 -6.84 3.11 18.97
CA THR A 138 -6.20 1.87 19.44
C THR A 138 -4.72 2.10 19.75
N LEU A 139 -4.02 2.89 18.93
CA LEU A 139 -2.63 3.30 19.15
C LEU A 139 -2.47 4.41 20.20
N GLY A 140 -3.49 5.22 20.46
CA GLY A 140 -3.37 6.39 21.32
C GLY A 140 -2.41 7.47 20.78
N ARG A 141 -2.03 7.36 19.51
CA ARG A 141 -1.21 8.31 18.74
C ARG A 141 -1.69 8.34 17.30
N LYS A 142 -1.29 9.36 16.55
CA LYS A 142 -1.54 9.39 15.10
C LYS A 142 -0.79 8.23 14.42
N PRO A 143 -1.43 7.49 13.50
CA PRO A 143 -0.77 6.49 12.67
C PRO A 143 0.28 7.15 11.77
N THR A 144 1.30 6.38 11.38
CA THR A 144 2.32 6.78 10.43
C THR A 144 1.67 7.09 9.07
N THR A 145 2.08 8.22 8.48
CA THR A 145 1.62 8.63 7.14
C THR A 145 2.49 7.99 6.06
N VAL A 146 2.01 7.93 4.82
CA VAL A 146 2.84 7.50 3.67
C VAL A 146 4.17 8.27 3.63
N ARG A 147 4.10 9.60 3.77
CA ARG A 147 5.28 10.47 3.81
C ARG A 147 6.21 10.12 4.97
N GLY A 148 5.66 9.94 6.18
CA GLY A 148 6.43 9.55 7.36
C GLY A 148 7.18 8.23 7.16
N TRP A 149 6.50 7.22 6.59
CA TRP A 149 7.10 5.92 6.29
C TRP A 149 8.22 6.04 5.25
N ILE A 150 8.01 6.81 4.18
CA ILE A 150 9.03 7.06 3.14
C ILE A 150 10.27 7.73 3.74
N VAL A 151 10.08 8.74 4.59
CA VAL A 151 11.20 9.44 5.26
C VAL A 151 11.99 8.48 6.15
N GLU A 152 11.30 7.67 6.96
CA GLU A 152 11.93 6.69 7.85
C GLU A 152 12.74 5.64 7.08
N HIS A 153 12.25 5.21 5.91
CA HIS A 153 12.86 4.13 5.13
C HIS A 153 13.72 4.64 3.95
N LYS A 154 13.90 5.95 3.81
CA LYS A 154 14.52 6.59 2.64
C LYS A 154 15.88 5.98 2.26
N ASP A 155 16.77 5.84 3.23
CA ASP A 155 18.11 5.30 2.99
C ASP A 155 18.05 3.85 2.51
N ALA A 156 17.17 3.04 3.12
CA ALA A 156 16.95 1.66 2.71
C ALA A 156 16.40 1.58 1.28
N LEU A 157 15.48 2.47 0.90
CA LEU A 157 14.92 2.54 -0.44
C LEU A 157 15.97 2.91 -1.49
N LEU A 158 16.82 3.91 -1.21
CA LEU A 158 17.87 4.38 -2.13
C LEU A 158 19.01 3.38 -2.30
N HIS A 159 19.28 2.57 -1.29
CA HIS A 159 20.39 1.62 -1.27
C HIS A 159 19.96 0.16 -1.41
N ALA A 160 18.67 -0.10 -1.66
CA ALA A 160 18.16 -1.46 -1.82
C ALA A 160 18.77 -2.12 -3.06
N THR A 161 19.77 -2.97 -2.85
CA THR A 161 20.34 -3.86 -3.87
C THR A 161 19.54 -5.16 -3.91
N HIS A 162 18.36 -5.15 -4.51
CA HIS A 162 17.74 -6.39 -4.97
C HIS A 162 17.80 -6.43 -6.49
N PRO A 163 18.26 -7.55 -7.09
CA PRO A 163 18.14 -7.72 -8.52
C PRO A 163 16.64 -7.86 -8.85
N VAL A 164 15.98 -6.76 -9.18
CA VAL A 164 14.73 -6.82 -9.94
C VAL A 164 15.14 -7.39 -11.28
N SER A 165 14.82 -8.65 -11.56
CA SER A 165 15.05 -9.20 -12.89
C SER A 165 14.34 -8.28 -13.88
N ARG A 166 15.09 -7.77 -14.85
CA ARG A 166 14.49 -7.41 -16.13
C ARG A 166 13.96 -8.74 -16.64
N GLY A 167 12.65 -8.93 -16.63
CA GLY A 167 12.06 -10.17 -17.12
C GLY A 167 12.56 -10.39 -18.54
N GLU A 168 13.45 -11.37 -18.70
CA GLU A 168 13.85 -11.96 -19.98
C GLU A 168 13.00 -13.22 -20.21
#